data_AF-A0A433X4U1-F1
#
_entry.id   AF-A0A433X4U1-F1
#
_cell.length_a   1.000
_cell.length_b   1.000
_cell.length_c   1.000
_cell.angle_alpha   90.00
_cell.angle_beta   90.00
_cell.angle_gamma   90.00
#
_symmetry.space_group_name_H-M   'P 1'
#
loop_
_entity.id
_entity.type
_entity.pdbx_description
1 polymer ?
#
loop_
_entity_poly.entity_id
_entity_poly.type
_entity_poly.pdbx_seq_one_letter_code
_entity_poly.pdbx_strand_id
1 'polypeptide(L)'
;MSQKQHFEDDVEELKILFNKPGLPIQDFSTRIINLIDERECKTNLKPKVFRRTAFVLAIVCVLCGFTYATTKWIELKDNNGNAVIEVRPTDSRVLPAYQQALDEIQKKLSPGETATVWFGSKDDILNKKTDQVMHTYRGYKYTDFSQFTKAIAAPFESSQFQPILSEGYQFKEASIYNSEIGLGKKGKMIFGTASNGQKLGYFTQKVIGNQPNFIGISYTNGEQEVSYSTYFSGMEKEIFFDSSPSVDAKTVINNVDTYYYGEENTQERSLRWAKQENGRTAHFVLSSTTASKNELLKIAKNILSD
;
A
#
# COMPACT_ATOMS: atom_id res chain seq x y z
N MET A 1 53.72 12.99 8.85
CA MET A 1 52.30 13.29 9.06
C MET A 1 51.55 11.98 9.11
N SER A 2 50.81 11.74 10.19
CA SER A 2 50.28 10.43 10.58
C SER A 2 48.85 10.24 10.08
N GLN A 3 48.47 9.01 9.71
CA GLN A 3 47.11 8.59 9.27
C GLN A 3 45.97 9.12 10.16
N LYS A 4 46.25 9.39 11.43
CA LYS A 4 45.30 9.94 12.40
C LYS A 4 44.86 11.38 12.06
N GLN A 5 45.76 12.15 11.44
CA GLN A 5 45.53 13.55 11.06
C GLN A 5 44.58 13.64 9.85
N HIS A 6 44.71 12.71 8.88
CA HIS A 6 43.78 12.60 7.75
C HIS A 6 42.35 12.25 8.18
N PHE A 7 42.19 11.38 9.18
CA PHE A 7 40.86 10.99 9.66
C PHE A 7 40.17 12.11 10.44
N GLU A 8 40.93 12.90 11.21
CA GLU A 8 40.39 14.06 11.92
C GLU A 8 39.97 15.17 10.94
N ASP A 9 40.75 15.41 9.88
CA ASP A 9 40.41 16.36 8.82
C ASP A 9 39.15 15.93 8.04
N ASP A 10 39.03 14.64 7.67
CA ASP A 10 37.87 14.11 6.95
C ASP A 10 36.57 14.16 7.80
N VAL A 11 36.68 13.94 9.12
CA VAL A 11 35.54 14.01 10.05
C VAL A 11 35.07 15.44 10.27
N GLU A 12 36.00 16.40 10.31
CA GLU A 12 35.66 17.81 10.47
C GLU A 12 35.02 18.38 9.18
N GLU A 13 35.48 17.95 8.01
CA GLU A 13 34.89 18.31 6.71
C GLU A 13 33.45 17.76 6.57
N LEU A 14 33.20 16.54 7.06
CA LEU A 14 31.86 15.94 7.09
C LEU A 14 30.90 16.69 8.03
N LYS A 15 31.37 17.13 9.22
CA LYS A 15 30.53 17.94 10.13
C LYS A 15 30.14 19.28 9.51
N ILE A 16 31.03 19.91 8.74
CA ILE A 16 30.76 21.16 8.03
C ILE A 16 29.72 20.94 6.92
N LEU A 17 29.75 19.79 6.23
CA LEU A 17 28.76 19.41 5.22
C LEU A 17 27.38 19.15 5.81
N PHE A 18 27.29 18.51 6.98
CA PHE A 18 26.01 18.21 7.64
C PHE A 18 25.33 19.42 8.30
N ASN A 19 26.10 20.46 8.64
CA ASN A 19 25.57 21.66 9.31
C ASN A 19 25.24 22.82 8.35
N LYS A 20 25.31 22.63 7.02
CA LYS A 20 24.84 23.63 6.05
C LYS A 20 23.32 23.53 5.87
N PRO A 21 22.54 24.59 6.16
CA PRO A 21 21.12 24.62 5.88
C PRO A 21 20.93 24.80 4.37
N GLY A 22 20.50 23.74 3.70
CA GLY A 22 20.35 23.70 2.24
C GLY A 22 21.54 23.02 1.57
N LEU A 23 21.57 21.68 1.65
CA LEU A 23 22.40 20.89 0.75
C LEU A 23 21.94 21.16 -0.69
N PRO A 24 22.83 21.62 -1.59
CA PRO A 24 22.46 21.71 -3.00
C PRO A 24 22.16 20.28 -3.48
N ILE A 25 21.01 20.10 -4.12
CA ILE A 25 20.71 18.91 -4.91
C ILE A 25 21.71 18.94 -6.08
N GLN A 26 22.92 18.44 -5.85
CA GLN A 26 23.87 18.17 -6.92
C GLN A 26 23.45 16.85 -7.55
N ASP A 27 22.93 16.97 -8.77
CA ASP A 27 22.60 15.82 -9.59
C ASP A 27 23.90 15.13 -10.03
N PHE A 28 24.26 14.08 -9.30
CA PHE A 28 25.44 13.26 -9.62
C PHE A 28 25.25 12.47 -10.92
N SER A 29 24.03 12.34 -11.44
CA SER A 29 23.75 11.54 -12.63
C SER A 29 24.35 12.17 -13.89
N THR A 30 24.22 13.49 -14.08
CA THR A 30 24.76 14.18 -15.27
C THR A 30 26.29 14.18 -15.28
N ARG A 31 26.91 14.31 -14.09
CA ARG A 31 28.38 14.27 -13.97
C ARG A 31 28.95 12.87 -14.23
N ILE A 32 28.25 11.83 -13.79
CA ILE A 32 28.61 10.43 -14.07
C ILE A 32 28.41 10.13 -15.56
N ILE A 33 27.30 10.55 -16.17
CA ILE A 33 27.02 10.36 -17.61
C ILE A 33 28.07 11.08 -18.46
N ASN A 34 28.40 12.33 -18.15
CA ASN A 34 29.46 13.06 -18.87
C ASN A 34 30.85 12.40 -18.68
N LEU A 35 31.11 11.80 -17.51
CA LEU A 35 32.35 11.04 -17.27
C LEU A 35 32.38 9.68 -17.99
N ILE A 36 31.22 9.11 -18.32
CA ILE A 36 31.08 7.90 -19.14
C ILE A 36 31.32 8.26 -20.62
N ASP A 37 30.65 9.31 -21.11
CA ASP A 37 30.80 9.79 -22.49
C ASP A 37 32.24 10.23 -22.80
N GLU A 38 32.92 10.91 -21.87
CA GLU A 38 34.34 11.28 -22.04
C GLU A 38 35.29 10.06 -22.03
N ARG A 39 34.89 8.93 -21.43
CA ARG A 39 35.74 7.72 -21.33
C ARG A 39 35.52 6.73 -22.47
N GLU A 40 34.40 6.78 -23.18
CA GLU A 40 34.15 5.91 -24.34
C GLU A 40 35.00 6.27 -25.58
N CYS A 41 35.59 7.46 -25.65
CA CYS A 41 36.35 7.91 -26.82
C CYS A 41 37.86 7.57 -26.83
N LYS A 42 38.41 6.81 -25.87
CA LYS A 42 39.82 6.38 -25.91
C LYS A 42 40.01 4.92 -25.51
N THR A 43 39.66 4.02 -26.42
CA THR A 43 39.97 2.58 -26.33
C THR A 43 41.47 2.34 -26.51
N ASN A 44 42.20 2.26 -25.40
CA ASN A 44 43.44 1.50 -25.27
C ASN A 44 43.75 1.25 -23.78
N LEU A 45 42.92 0.43 -23.12
CA LEU A 45 43.10 0.07 -21.71
C LEU A 45 44.01 -1.15 -21.58
N LYS A 46 45.18 -0.94 -20.95
CA LYS A 46 46.17 -1.98 -20.63
C LYS A 46 45.55 -3.11 -19.78
N PRO A 47 45.97 -4.38 -19.96
CA PRO A 47 45.33 -5.57 -19.38
C PRO A 47 45.25 -5.60 -17.83
N LYS A 48 46.05 -4.80 -17.13
CA LYS A 48 45.97 -4.67 -15.66
C LYS A 48 44.73 -3.91 -15.16
N VAL A 49 44.13 -3.03 -15.97
CA VAL A 49 42.95 -2.26 -15.57
C VAL A 49 41.67 -3.08 -15.72
N PHE A 50 41.59 -3.91 -16.77
CA PHE A 50 40.44 -4.81 -17.01
C PHE A 50 40.19 -5.77 -15.84
N ARG A 51 41.28 -6.27 -15.22
CA ARG A 51 41.21 -7.16 -14.06
C ARG A 51 40.66 -6.48 -12.80
N ARG A 52 40.93 -5.18 -12.63
CA ARG A 52 40.37 -4.38 -11.51
C ARG A 52 38.91 -4.03 -11.74
N THR A 53 38.53 -3.66 -12.97
CA THR A 53 37.13 -3.36 -13.31
C THR A 53 36.24 -4.59 -13.20
N ALA A 54 36.70 -5.76 -13.65
CA ALA A 54 35.97 -7.02 -13.50
C ALA A 54 35.78 -7.42 -12.02
N PHE A 55 36.76 -7.15 -11.16
CA PHE A 55 36.67 -7.43 -9.73
C PHE A 55 35.67 -6.49 -9.03
N VAL A 56 35.66 -5.20 -9.41
CA VAL A 56 34.67 -4.24 -8.91
C VAL A 56 33.26 -4.58 -9.39
N LEU A 57 33.10 -4.97 -10.66
CA LEU A 57 31.82 -5.45 -11.20
C LEU A 57 31.33 -6.71 -10.48
N ALA A 58 32.21 -7.67 -10.18
CA ALA A 58 31.86 -8.85 -9.40
C ALA A 58 31.43 -8.49 -7.97
N ILE A 59 32.12 -7.55 -7.31
CA ILE A 59 31.73 -7.08 -5.97
C ILE A 59 30.38 -6.36 -6.01
N VAL A 60 30.14 -5.51 -7.01
CA VAL A 60 28.85 -4.81 -7.17
C VAL A 60 27.73 -5.82 -7.48
N CYS A 61 27.96 -6.80 -8.35
CA CYS A 61 26.98 -7.86 -8.62
C CYS A 61 26.70 -8.74 -7.38
N VAL A 62 27.70 -9.05 -6.57
CA VAL A 62 27.53 -9.79 -5.31
C VAL A 62 26.78 -8.95 -4.28
N LEU A 63 27.12 -7.67 -4.13
CA LEU A 63 26.43 -6.76 -3.21
C LEU A 63 24.98 -6.51 -3.63
N CYS A 64 24.72 -6.27 -4.93
CA CYS A 64 23.38 -6.13 -5.47
C CYS A 64 22.57 -7.44 -5.36
N GLY A 65 23.21 -8.60 -5.59
CA GLY A 65 22.61 -9.92 -5.43
C GLY A 65 22.23 -10.25 -3.98
N PHE A 66 23.04 -9.82 -2.99
CA PHE A 66 22.71 -9.95 -1.57
C PHE A 66 21.50 -9.10 -1.17
N THR A 67 21.33 -7.90 -1.74
CA THR A 67 20.10 -7.11 -1.54
C THR A 67 18.85 -7.75 -2.13
N TYR A 68 18.96 -8.55 -3.19
CA TYR A 68 17.80 -9.24 -3.79
C TYR A 68 17.44 -10.54 -3.06
N ALA A 69 18.42 -11.26 -2.51
CA ALA A 69 18.21 -12.52 -1.81
C ALA A 69 17.77 -12.39 -0.34
N THR A 70 17.76 -11.18 0.23
CA THR A 70 17.53 -10.96 1.68
C THR A 70 16.07 -10.71 2.07
N THR A 71 15.12 -10.95 1.16
CA THR A 71 13.68 -10.90 1.47
C THR A 71 13.18 -12.12 2.27
N LYS A 72 14.04 -13.10 2.57
CA LYS A 72 13.69 -14.27 3.39
C LYS A 72 14.71 -14.51 4.51
N TRP A 73 14.29 -14.21 5.75
CA TRP A 73 14.92 -14.54 7.04
C TRP A 73 16.37 -14.09 7.22
N ILE A 74 16.57 -12.98 7.96
CA ILE A 74 17.86 -12.61 8.54
C ILE A 74 17.80 -12.86 10.06
N GLU A 75 18.55 -13.86 10.50
CA GLU A 75 18.95 -14.01 11.91
C GLU A 75 20.38 -13.50 12.07
N LEU A 76 20.55 -12.36 12.74
CA LEU A 76 21.86 -11.89 13.18
C LEU A 76 22.15 -12.51 14.55
N LYS A 77 23.17 -13.37 14.64
CA LYS A 77 23.60 -14.02 15.88
C LYS A 77 24.81 -13.30 16.49
N ASP A 78 24.86 -13.22 17.82
CA ASP A 78 26.06 -12.79 18.54
C ASP A 78 27.17 -13.85 18.44
N ASN A 79 28.34 -13.52 18.98
CA ASN A 79 29.49 -14.44 19.03
C ASN A 79 29.24 -15.71 19.86
N ASN A 80 28.14 -15.78 20.61
CA ASN A 80 27.72 -16.93 21.40
C ASN A 80 26.60 -17.74 20.71
N GLY A 81 26.19 -17.35 19.50
CA GLY A 81 25.14 -18.01 18.74
C GLY A 81 23.71 -17.59 19.10
N ASN A 82 23.51 -16.59 19.96
CA ASN A 82 22.19 -16.07 20.30
C ASN A 82 21.70 -15.09 19.23
N ALA A 83 20.45 -15.21 18.80
CA ALA A 83 19.85 -14.23 17.89
C ALA A 83 19.74 -12.86 18.59
N VAL A 84 20.41 -11.84 18.04
CA VAL A 84 20.40 -10.45 18.51
C VAL A 84 19.35 -9.62 17.76
N ILE A 85 19.15 -9.92 16.48
CA ILE A 85 18.11 -9.30 15.66
C ILE A 85 17.44 -10.39 14.83
N GLU A 86 16.12 -10.49 14.99
CA GLU A 86 15.24 -11.33 14.20
C GLU A 86 14.34 -10.41 13.35
N VAL A 87 14.61 -10.32 12.05
CA VAL A 87 13.71 -9.61 11.14
C VAL A 87 12.69 -10.62 10.62
N ARG A 88 11.56 -10.71 11.31
CA ARG A 88 10.42 -11.47 10.80
C ARG A 88 9.75 -10.67 9.69
N PRO A 89 9.40 -11.29 8.54
CA PRO A 89 8.40 -10.69 7.67
C PRO A 89 7.16 -10.44 8.51
N THR A 90 6.68 -9.20 8.53
CA THR A 90 5.42 -8.85 9.18
C THR A 90 4.32 -9.57 8.42
N ASP A 91 3.93 -10.75 8.90
CA ASP A 91 2.70 -11.40 8.47
C ASP A 91 1.57 -10.49 8.98
N SER A 92 1.26 -9.46 8.18
CA SER A 92 0.26 -8.42 8.46
C SER A 92 -1.17 -8.97 8.47
N ARG A 93 -1.32 -10.29 8.36
CA ARG A 93 -2.57 -11.00 8.42
C ARG A 93 -3.11 -10.92 9.84
N VAL A 94 -4.19 -10.18 9.99
CA VAL A 94 -5.06 -10.25 11.16
C VAL A 94 -5.37 -11.73 11.41
N LEU A 95 -5.01 -12.25 12.60
CA LEU A 95 -5.29 -13.64 12.94
C LEU A 95 -6.80 -13.90 12.72
N PRO A 96 -7.22 -15.03 12.12
CA PRO A 96 -8.62 -15.29 11.81
C PRO A 96 -9.58 -15.12 13.00
N ALA A 97 -9.10 -15.39 14.22
CA ALA A 97 -9.84 -15.15 15.45
C ALA A 97 -10.15 -13.66 15.69
N TYR A 98 -9.21 -12.75 15.42
CA TYR A 98 -9.48 -11.32 15.54
C TYR A 98 -10.45 -10.85 14.46
N GLN A 99 -10.34 -11.37 13.23
CA GLN A 99 -11.26 -11.01 12.15
C GLN A 99 -12.72 -11.31 12.52
N GLN A 100 -13.00 -12.50 13.05
CA GLN A 100 -14.35 -12.86 13.49
C GLN A 100 -14.91 -11.88 14.54
N ALA A 101 -14.08 -11.49 15.53
CA ALA A 101 -14.47 -10.53 16.54
C ALA A 101 -14.71 -9.12 15.96
N LEU A 102 -13.90 -8.70 14.99
CA LEU A 102 -14.08 -7.44 14.27
C LEU A 102 -15.38 -7.43 13.46
N ASP A 103 -15.72 -8.53 12.80
CA ASP A 103 -16.97 -8.67 12.03
C ASP A 103 -18.21 -8.62 12.93
N GLU A 104 -18.13 -9.21 14.12
CA GLU A 104 -19.20 -9.13 15.12
C GLU A 104 -19.44 -7.69 15.61
N ILE A 105 -18.36 -6.94 15.84
CA ILE A 105 -18.43 -5.53 16.23
C ILE A 105 -18.98 -4.71 15.06
N GLN A 106 -18.50 -4.95 13.84
CA GLN A 106 -18.93 -4.25 12.62
C GLN A 106 -20.45 -4.30 12.44
N LYS A 107 -21.06 -5.47 12.66
CA LYS A 107 -22.52 -5.67 12.55
C LYS A 107 -23.32 -4.85 13.56
N LYS A 108 -22.73 -4.49 14.71
CA LYS A 108 -23.35 -3.68 15.77
C LYS A 108 -23.20 -2.18 15.56
N LEU A 109 -22.28 -1.76 14.68
CA LEU A 109 -22.10 -0.34 14.35
C LEU A 109 -23.27 0.20 13.53
N SER A 110 -23.61 1.47 13.70
CA SER A 110 -24.47 2.17 12.77
C SER A 110 -23.71 2.51 11.48
N PRO A 111 -24.38 2.68 10.33
CA PRO A 111 -23.72 3.19 9.12
C PRO A 111 -22.99 4.52 9.39
N GLY A 112 -21.73 4.63 8.97
CA GLY A 112 -20.85 5.78 9.21
C GLY A 112 -20.12 5.77 10.56
N GLU A 113 -20.25 4.70 11.35
CA GLU A 113 -19.51 4.54 12.61
C GLU A 113 -18.27 3.66 12.43
N THR A 114 -17.24 3.97 13.20
CA THR A 114 -16.02 3.18 13.38
C THR A 114 -15.95 2.67 14.82
N ALA A 115 -15.21 1.60 15.03
CA ALA A 115 -14.79 1.15 16.35
C ALA A 115 -13.28 0.96 16.39
N THR A 116 -12.68 1.42 17.48
CA THR A 116 -11.33 1.01 17.87
C THR A 116 -11.45 -0.10 18.88
N VAL A 117 -10.77 -1.22 18.62
CA VAL A 117 -10.91 -2.48 19.34
C VAL A 117 -9.56 -2.85 19.93
N TRP A 118 -9.54 -3.09 21.23
CA TRP A 118 -8.42 -3.64 21.96
C TRP A 118 -8.70 -5.10 22.29
N PHE A 119 -7.76 -5.98 21.96
CA PHE A 119 -7.84 -7.38 22.34
C PHE A 119 -7.08 -7.62 23.64
N GLY A 120 -7.72 -8.29 24.61
CA GLY A 120 -7.15 -8.52 25.93
C GLY A 120 -8.19 -8.54 27.05
N SER A 121 -7.76 -8.85 28.27
CA SER A 121 -8.65 -8.73 29.44
C SER A 121 -8.98 -7.26 29.73
N LYS A 122 -10.08 -7.00 30.44
CA LYS A 122 -10.47 -5.65 30.85
C LYS A 122 -9.34 -4.93 31.60
N ASP A 123 -8.66 -5.64 32.49
CA ASP A 123 -7.56 -5.07 33.28
C ASP A 123 -6.35 -4.76 32.40
N ASP A 124 -6.02 -5.61 31.42
CA ASP A 124 -4.92 -5.35 30.49
C ASP A 124 -5.20 -4.12 29.61
N ILE A 125 -6.44 -3.99 29.14
CA ILE A 125 -6.87 -2.87 28.29
C ILE A 125 -6.83 -1.56 29.09
N LEU A 126 -7.39 -1.53 30.30
CA LEU A 126 -7.40 -0.33 31.13
C LEU A 126 -5.99 0.11 31.56
N ASN A 127 -5.09 -0.85 31.76
CA ASN A 127 -3.69 -0.60 32.12
C ASN A 127 -2.76 -0.44 30.90
N LYS A 128 -3.30 -0.38 29.67
CA LYS A 128 -2.54 -0.22 28.42
C LYS A 128 -1.44 -1.26 28.22
N LYS A 129 -1.70 -2.50 28.65
CA LYS A 129 -0.78 -3.65 28.53
C LYS A 129 -1.00 -4.47 27.25
N THR A 130 -1.99 -4.09 26.44
CA THR A 130 -2.24 -4.68 25.13
C THR A 130 -1.67 -3.79 24.03
N ASP A 131 -0.93 -4.40 23.12
CA ASP A 131 -0.39 -3.83 21.89
C ASP A 131 -1.31 -4.07 20.68
N GLN A 132 -2.30 -4.95 20.83
CA GLN A 132 -3.20 -5.35 19.75
C GLN A 132 -4.42 -4.44 19.67
N VAL A 133 -4.21 -3.30 19.02
CA VAL A 133 -5.26 -2.35 18.64
C VAL A 133 -5.62 -2.57 17.18
N MET A 134 -6.91 -2.81 16.92
CA MET A 134 -7.44 -2.95 15.57
C MET A 134 -8.63 -2.01 15.38
N HIS A 135 -9.02 -1.83 14.13
CA HIS A 135 -10.14 -0.97 13.77
C HIS A 135 -11.13 -1.73 12.91
N THR A 136 -12.41 -1.45 13.10
CA THR A 136 -13.48 -1.91 12.21
C THR A 136 -14.44 -0.77 11.97
N TYR A 137 -15.18 -0.83 10.87
CA TYR A 137 -16.05 0.25 10.44
C TYR A 137 -17.24 -0.27 9.66
N ARG A 138 -18.35 0.47 9.69
CA ARG A 138 -19.52 0.17 8.87
C ARG A 138 -19.77 1.31 7.90
N GLY A 139 -19.47 1.10 6.62
CA GLY A 139 -19.76 2.07 5.56
C GLY A 139 -21.25 2.26 5.31
N TYR A 140 -21.60 3.32 4.59
CA TYR A 140 -22.94 3.51 4.06
C TYR A 140 -23.13 2.61 2.84
N LYS A 141 -24.18 1.77 2.85
CA LYS A 141 -24.47 0.84 1.77
C LYS A 141 -25.66 1.33 0.95
N TYR A 142 -25.53 1.25 -0.37
CA TYR A 142 -26.52 1.69 -1.35
C TYR A 142 -26.80 0.55 -2.32
N THR A 143 -28.07 0.17 -2.46
CA THR A 143 -28.51 -0.82 -3.47
C THR A 143 -29.23 -0.14 -4.64
N ASP A 144 -29.42 1.18 -4.56
CA ASP A 144 -29.97 2.00 -5.63
C ASP A 144 -28.89 2.97 -6.15
N PHE A 145 -28.64 2.94 -7.46
CA PHE A 145 -27.60 3.73 -8.09
C PHE A 145 -27.89 5.24 -8.04
N SER A 146 -29.15 5.66 -8.10
CA SER A 146 -29.53 7.07 -8.00
C SER A 146 -29.27 7.65 -6.61
N GLN A 147 -29.52 6.86 -5.56
CA GLN A 147 -29.17 7.23 -4.19
C GLN A 147 -27.66 7.27 -3.96
N PHE A 148 -26.92 6.30 -4.53
CA PHE A 148 -25.47 6.29 -4.49
C PHE A 148 -24.86 7.53 -5.14
N THR A 149 -25.27 7.87 -6.36
CA THR A 149 -24.76 9.04 -7.09
C THR A 149 -25.03 10.36 -6.36
N LYS A 150 -26.20 10.51 -5.72
CA LYS A 150 -26.50 11.66 -4.85
C LYS A 150 -25.56 11.75 -3.63
N ALA A 151 -25.10 10.61 -3.10
CA ALA A 151 -24.24 10.57 -1.93
C ALA A 151 -22.77 10.95 -2.23
N ILE A 152 -22.29 10.75 -3.47
CA ILE A 152 -20.90 11.05 -3.88
C ILE A 152 -20.70 12.46 -4.47
N ALA A 153 -21.77 13.18 -4.79
CA ALA A 153 -21.77 14.33 -5.71
C ALA A 153 -21.00 15.60 -5.28
N ALA A 154 -20.19 15.58 -4.22
CA ALA A 154 -19.54 16.78 -3.67
C ALA A 154 -17.99 16.81 -3.74
N PRO A 155 -17.29 15.74 -4.12
CA PRO A 155 -15.89 15.87 -4.57
C PRO A 155 -15.48 14.98 -5.76
N PHE A 156 -16.35 14.11 -6.28
CA PHE A 156 -16.05 13.22 -7.41
C PHE A 156 -16.94 13.57 -8.58
N GLU A 157 -16.38 13.61 -9.77
CA GLU A 157 -17.22 13.66 -10.96
C GLU A 157 -18.00 12.33 -11.00
N SER A 158 -19.32 12.40 -10.80
CA SER A 158 -20.21 11.24 -10.87
C SER A 158 -20.18 10.53 -12.22
N SER A 159 -19.54 11.13 -13.23
CA SER A 159 -19.34 10.60 -14.58
C SER A 159 -18.52 9.31 -14.60
N GLN A 160 -17.68 9.06 -13.59
CA GLN A 160 -16.78 7.89 -13.58
C GLN A 160 -17.44 6.58 -13.18
N PHE A 161 -18.58 6.65 -12.48
CA PHE A 161 -19.32 5.47 -12.08
C PHE A 161 -20.56 5.38 -12.96
N GLN A 162 -20.75 4.23 -13.59
CA GLN A 162 -21.87 3.98 -14.48
C GLN A 162 -22.77 2.90 -13.89
N PRO A 163 -24.10 2.95 -14.09
CA PRO A 163 -24.99 1.89 -13.61
C PRO A 163 -24.74 0.56 -14.32
N ILE A 164 -24.09 0.61 -15.48
CA ILE A 164 -23.66 -0.55 -16.27
C ILE A 164 -22.16 -0.37 -16.52
N LEU A 165 -21.35 -1.32 -16.04
CA LEU A 165 -19.89 -1.21 -16.11
C LEU A 165 -19.34 -1.66 -17.47
N SER A 166 -19.97 -2.67 -18.05
CA SER A 166 -19.71 -3.24 -19.39
C SER A 166 -20.92 -4.09 -19.80
N GLU A 167 -20.94 -4.60 -21.03
CA GLU A 167 -22.01 -5.49 -21.51
C GLU A 167 -22.38 -6.57 -20.47
N GLY A 168 -23.57 -6.44 -19.90
CA GLY A 168 -24.14 -7.40 -18.93
C GLY A 168 -23.83 -7.13 -17.46
N TYR A 169 -22.81 -6.34 -17.12
CA TYR A 169 -22.45 -6.05 -15.72
C TYR A 169 -23.24 -4.86 -15.18
N GLN A 170 -24.25 -5.16 -14.36
CA GLN A 170 -25.15 -4.17 -13.75
C GLN A 170 -24.76 -3.87 -12.31
N PHE A 171 -25.01 -2.64 -11.89
CA PHE A 171 -24.85 -2.21 -10.51
C PHE A 171 -25.64 -3.12 -9.55
N LYS A 172 -24.94 -3.69 -8.57
CA LYS A 172 -25.52 -4.51 -7.50
C LYS A 172 -25.64 -3.73 -6.21
N GLU A 173 -24.51 -3.15 -5.78
CA GLU A 173 -24.44 -2.35 -4.56
C GLU A 173 -23.21 -1.46 -4.54
N ALA A 174 -23.24 -0.39 -3.76
CA ALA A 174 -22.09 0.43 -3.43
C ALA A 174 -21.96 0.62 -1.93
N SER A 175 -20.73 0.88 -1.51
CA SER A 175 -20.35 1.24 -0.16
C SER A 175 -19.49 2.49 -0.20
N ILE A 176 -19.81 3.45 0.68
CA ILE A 176 -19.02 4.67 0.86
C ILE A 176 -18.45 4.65 2.28
N TYR A 177 -17.15 4.91 2.38
CA TYR A 177 -16.44 4.96 3.65
C TYR A 177 -15.52 6.18 3.72
N ASN A 178 -15.50 6.81 4.89
CA ASN A 178 -14.53 7.83 5.25
C ASN A 178 -13.60 7.24 6.32
N SER A 179 -12.30 7.17 6.02
CA SER A 179 -11.31 6.46 6.81
C SER A 179 -10.63 7.29 7.89
N GLU A 180 -11.15 8.47 8.19
CA GLU A 180 -10.66 9.33 9.27
C GLU A 180 -11.02 8.74 10.65
N ILE A 181 -10.36 7.63 10.98
CA ILE A 181 -10.41 6.98 12.28
C ILE A 181 -9.87 7.97 13.32
N GLY A 182 -10.62 8.17 14.40
CA GLY A 182 -10.16 8.96 15.54
C GLY A 182 -10.59 10.43 15.57
N LEU A 183 -11.18 10.97 14.49
CA LEU A 183 -11.61 12.38 14.43
C LEU A 183 -12.96 12.67 15.10
N GLY A 184 -13.68 11.64 15.57
CA GLY A 184 -14.97 11.77 16.24
C GLY A 184 -14.93 11.75 17.76
N LYS A 185 -16.02 12.23 18.39
CA LYS A 185 -16.23 12.07 19.84
C LYS A 185 -16.26 10.58 20.19
N LYS A 186 -15.34 10.16 21.06
CA LYS A 186 -15.27 8.79 21.56
C LYS A 186 -16.49 8.46 22.40
N GLY A 187 -17.14 7.35 22.06
CA GLY A 187 -18.15 6.72 22.91
C GLY A 187 -17.53 6.16 24.21
N LYS A 188 -18.39 5.63 25.08
CA LYS A 188 -17.93 4.88 26.25
C LYS A 188 -17.29 3.57 25.79
N MET A 189 -16.24 3.14 26.48
CA MET A 189 -15.63 1.84 26.25
C MET A 189 -16.59 0.72 26.70
N ILE A 190 -16.85 -0.21 25.79
CA ILE A 190 -17.68 -1.39 25.96
C ILE A 190 -16.73 -2.58 26.06
N PHE A 191 -16.83 -3.36 27.14
CA PHE A 191 -16.06 -4.58 27.32
C PHE A 191 -16.93 -5.79 27.04
N GLY A 192 -16.33 -6.84 26.48
CA GLY A 192 -17.04 -8.07 26.22
C GLY A 192 -16.12 -9.20 25.78
N THR A 193 -16.75 -10.27 25.34
CA THR A 193 -16.11 -11.46 24.79
C THR A 193 -16.78 -11.76 23.45
N ALA A 194 -16.00 -11.91 22.39
CA ALA A 194 -16.51 -12.34 21.08
C ALA A 194 -16.96 -13.81 21.12
N SER A 195 -17.71 -14.24 20.11
CA SER A 195 -18.24 -15.62 20.06
C SER A 195 -17.14 -16.71 20.06
N ASN A 196 -15.93 -16.36 19.64
CA ASN A 196 -14.77 -17.23 19.69
C ASN A 196 -14.00 -17.21 21.03
N GLY A 197 -14.55 -16.57 22.07
CA GLY A 197 -13.94 -16.50 23.40
C GLY A 197 -12.91 -15.38 23.56
N GLN A 198 -12.61 -14.61 22.51
CA GLN A 198 -11.66 -13.52 22.59
C GLN A 198 -12.21 -12.37 23.44
N LYS A 199 -11.51 -12.04 24.53
CA LYS A 199 -11.82 -10.86 25.35
C LYS A 199 -11.40 -9.59 24.63
N LEU A 200 -12.25 -8.59 24.68
CA LEU A 200 -12.04 -7.33 23.99
C LEU A 200 -12.69 -6.15 24.72
N GLY A 201 -12.21 -4.96 24.37
CA GLY A 201 -12.82 -3.69 24.71
C GLY A 201 -12.84 -2.82 23.47
N TYR A 202 -13.94 -2.12 23.22
CA TYR A 202 -14.03 -1.20 22.08
C TYR A 202 -14.83 0.04 22.44
N PHE A 203 -14.57 1.15 21.78
CA PHE A 203 -15.50 2.27 21.75
C PHE A 203 -15.85 2.57 20.31
N THR A 204 -17.02 3.17 20.11
CA THR A 204 -17.45 3.66 18.80
C THR A 204 -17.13 5.13 18.63
N GLN A 205 -16.95 5.55 17.39
CA GLN A 205 -16.80 6.94 16.98
C GLN A 205 -17.60 7.16 15.69
N LYS A 206 -18.26 8.31 15.58
CA LYS A 206 -18.77 8.78 14.29
C LYS A 206 -17.61 9.37 13.51
N VAL A 207 -17.50 9.03 12.23
CA VAL A 207 -16.50 9.66 11.36
C VAL A 207 -16.93 11.11 11.12
N ILE A 208 -15.99 12.04 11.31
CA ILE A 208 -16.18 13.46 11.03
C ILE A 208 -15.29 13.75 9.84
N GLY A 209 -15.88 13.94 8.68
CA GLY A 209 -15.18 14.37 7.48
C GLY A 209 -16.13 14.39 6.29
N ASN A 210 -15.92 15.36 5.40
CA ASN A 210 -16.87 15.69 4.35
C ASN A 210 -16.59 14.97 3.03
N GLN A 211 -15.52 14.17 2.98
CA GLN A 211 -15.06 13.49 1.77
C GLN A 211 -14.80 12.02 2.07
N PRO A 212 -15.33 11.09 1.27
CA PRO A 212 -15.00 9.68 1.43
C PRO A 212 -13.56 9.43 1.01
N ASN A 213 -12.91 8.52 1.73
CA ASN A 213 -11.55 8.06 1.43
C ASN A 213 -11.58 6.71 0.69
N PHE A 214 -12.73 6.05 0.67
CA PHE A 214 -12.96 4.80 -0.04
C PHE A 214 -14.39 4.74 -0.59
N ILE A 215 -14.49 4.30 -1.83
CA ILE A 215 -15.75 3.94 -2.50
C ILE A 215 -15.57 2.52 -3.02
N GLY A 216 -16.50 1.62 -2.72
CA GLY A 216 -16.48 0.26 -3.26
C GLY A 216 -17.82 -0.05 -3.92
N ILE A 217 -17.81 -0.47 -5.17
CA ILE A 217 -18.99 -0.79 -5.97
C ILE A 217 -18.90 -2.24 -6.42
N SER A 218 -19.97 -3.01 -6.27
CA SER A 218 -20.09 -4.34 -6.84
C SER A 218 -21.01 -4.30 -8.05
N TYR A 219 -20.58 -4.97 -9.12
CA TYR A 219 -21.32 -5.19 -10.34
C TYR A 219 -21.48 -6.69 -10.58
N THR A 220 -22.60 -7.09 -11.17
CA THR A 220 -22.85 -8.49 -11.51
C THR A 220 -23.55 -8.63 -12.85
N ASN A 221 -23.25 -9.73 -13.55
CA ASN A 221 -23.99 -10.18 -14.73
C ASN A 221 -24.84 -11.46 -14.45
N GLY A 222 -25.04 -11.79 -13.16
CA GLY A 222 -25.73 -13.00 -12.71
C GLY A 222 -24.79 -14.16 -12.38
N GLU A 223 -23.79 -14.43 -13.22
CA GLU A 223 -22.83 -15.53 -13.01
C GLU A 223 -21.51 -15.06 -12.40
N GLN A 224 -21.10 -13.84 -12.75
CA GLN A 224 -19.84 -13.23 -12.35
C GLN A 224 -20.11 -11.97 -11.53
N GLU A 225 -19.18 -11.68 -10.63
CA GLU A 225 -19.20 -10.50 -9.77
C GLU A 225 -17.86 -9.80 -9.84
N VAL A 226 -17.90 -8.49 -10.06
CA VAL A 226 -16.73 -7.64 -10.18
C VAL A 226 -16.87 -6.50 -9.18
N SER A 227 -15.85 -6.33 -8.36
CA SER A 227 -15.73 -5.22 -7.44
C SER A 227 -14.88 -4.11 -8.08
N TYR A 228 -15.43 -2.91 -8.15
CA TYR A 228 -14.74 -1.70 -8.57
C TYR A 228 -14.62 -0.76 -7.36
N SER A 229 -13.40 -0.55 -6.88
CA SER A 229 -13.16 0.28 -5.72
C SER A 229 -12.18 1.40 -6.01
N THR A 230 -12.39 2.53 -5.34
CA THR A 230 -11.56 3.72 -5.41
C THR A 230 -11.13 4.11 -4.01
N TYR A 231 -9.84 4.33 -3.81
CA TYR A 231 -9.29 4.88 -2.57
C TYR A 231 -8.53 6.18 -2.85
N PHE A 232 -8.69 7.15 -1.96
CA PHE A 232 -8.07 8.47 -2.10
C PHE A 232 -6.95 8.61 -1.06
N SER A 233 -5.72 8.73 -1.54
CA SER A 233 -4.57 8.99 -0.67
C SER A 233 -4.19 10.47 -0.74
N GLY A 234 -4.00 11.11 0.43
CA GLY A 234 -3.43 12.47 0.52
C GLY A 234 -1.92 12.51 0.30
N MET A 235 -1.27 11.35 0.23
CA MET A 235 0.14 11.21 -0.09
C MET A 235 0.27 10.71 -1.53
N GLU A 236 0.99 11.47 -2.37
CA GLU A 236 1.33 11.12 -3.77
C GLU A 236 2.06 9.77 -3.89
N LYS A 237 2.57 9.25 -2.77
CA LYS A 237 3.52 8.14 -2.68
C LYS A 237 2.97 6.83 -2.13
N GLU A 238 1.66 6.60 -2.11
CA GLU A 238 1.17 5.22 -1.94
C GLU A 238 1.30 4.44 -3.24
N ILE A 239 2.56 4.04 -3.41
CA ILE A 239 3.09 2.89 -4.13
C ILE A 239 1.99 1.84 -4.30
N PHE A 240 1.72 1.46 -5.55
CA PHE A 240 1.20 0.13 -5.86
C PHE A 240 1.88 -0.87 -4.91
N PHE A 241 1.12 -1.83 -4.36
CA PHE A 241 1.61 -2.75 -3.30
C PHE A 241 2.86 -3.57 -3.67
N ASP A 242 3.38 -3.38 -4.88
CA ASP A 242 4.65 -3.88 -5.35
C ASP A 242 5.55 -2.70 -5.75
N SER A 243 6.67 -2.50 -5.05
CA SER A 243 7.68 -1.52 -5.42
C SER A 243 8.44 -1.90 -6.69
N SER A 244 8.23 -3.09 -7.23
CA SER A 244 8.87 -3.60 -8.45
C SER A 244 7.99 -4.66 -9.14
N PRO A 245 6.81 -4.29 -9.67
CA PRO A 245 5.94 -5.23 -10.37
C PRO A 245 6.70 -5.88 -11.53
N SER A 246 6.49 -7.18 -11.74
CA SER A 246 7.07 -7.87 -12.89
C SER A 246 6.62 -7.20 -14.19
N VAL A 247 7.50 -7.19 -15.21
CA VAL A 247 7.18 -6.59 -16.52
C VAL A 247 5.89 -7.17 -17.10
N ASP A 248 5.59 -8.44 -16.81
CA ASP A 248 4.38 -9.16 -17.26
C ASP A 248 3.10 -8.74 -16.52
N ALA A 249 3.21 -8.06 -15.39
CA ALA A 249 2.08 -7.50 -14.64
C ALA A 249 1.65 -6.14 -15.17
N LYS A 250 2.51 -5.42 -15.91
CA LYS A 250 2.21 -4.09 -16.44
C LYS A 250 1.51 -4.18 -17.80
N THR A 251 0.41 -3.47 -17.96
CA THR A 251 -0.23 -3.25 -19.26
C THR A 251 -0.72 -1.82 -19.37
N VAL A 252 -0.69 -1.26 -20.58
CA VAL A 252 -1.17 0.11 -20.84
C VAL A 252 -2.53 0.02 -21.50
N ILE A 253 -3.53 0.64 -20.87
CA ILE A 253 -4.90 0.73 -21.37
C ILE A 253 -5.20 2.21 -21.58
N ASN A 254 -5.43 2.63 -22.82
CA ASN A 254 -5.75 4.02 -23.18
C ASN A 254 -4.80 5.06 -22.53
N ASN A 255 -3.48 4.83 -22.65
CA ASN A 255 -2.41 5.65 -22.06
C ASN A 255 -2.38 5.70 -20.52
N VAL A 256 -3.14 4.84 -19.83
CA VAL A 256 -3.07 4.68 -18.38
C VAL A 256 -2.26 3.43 -18.06
N ASP A 257 -1.25 3.58 -17.20
CA ASP A 257 -0.50 2.47 -16.65
C ASP A 257 -1.41 1.65 -15.73
N THR A 258 -1.61 0.39 -16.07
CA THR A 258 -2.43 -0.55 -15.31
C THR A 258 -1.63 -1.79 -14.92
N TYR A 259 -1.95 -2.35 -13.76
CA TYR A 259 -1.18 -3.43 -13.15
C TYR A 259 -2.11 -4.59 -12.80
N TYR A 260 -1.81 -5.76 -13.35
CA TYR A 260 -2.53 -7.00 -13.09
C TYR A 260 -1.89 -7.80 -11.96
N TYR A 261 -2.71 -8.20 -10.98
CA TYR A 261 -2.32 -9.06 -9.88
C TYR A 261 -3.26 -10.26 -9.83
N GLY A 262 -2.69 -11.46 -9.69
CA GLY A 262 -3.45 -12.68 -9.41
C GLY A 262 -2.94 -13.29 -8.11
N GLU A 263 -3.85 -13.60 -7.19
CA GLU A 263 -3.54 -14.33 -5.96
C GLU A 263 -4.02 -15.79 -6.11
N GLU A 264 -3.07 -16.72 -6.16
CA GLU A 264 -3.37 -18.14 -6.42
C GLU A 264 -4.21 -18.79 -5.31
N ASN A 265 -4.05 -18.34 -4.06
CA ASN A 265 -4.74 -18.92 -2.91
C ASN A 265 -6.23 -18.53 -2.83
N THR A 266 -6.56 -17.30 -3.21
CA THR A 266 -7.92 -16.75 -3.12
C THR A 266 -8.65 -16.81 -4.46
N GLN A 267 -7.94 -17.17 -5.54
CA GLN A 267 -8.37 -17.00 -6.93
C GLN A 267 -8.75 -15.56 -7.28
N GLU A 268 -8.39 -14.59 -6.42
CA GLU A 268 -8.67 -13.19 -6.65
C GLU A 268 -7.75 -12.66 -7.75
N ARG A 269 -8.37 -12.01 -8.72
CA ARG A 269 -7.69 -11.33 -9.82
C ARG A 269 -8.03 -9.86 -9.69
N SER A 270 -7.02 -8.99 -9.77
CA SER A 270 -7.23 -7.55 -9.73
C SER A 270 -6.45 -6.81 -10.80
N LEU A 271 -7.04 -5.74 -11.33
CA LEU A 271 -6.41 -4.71 -12.12
C LEU A 271 -6.38 -3.43 -11.31
N ARG A 272 -5.23 -2.76 -11.26
CA ARG A 272 -5.04 -1.54 -10.47
C ARG A 272 -4.48 -0.44 -11.34
N TRP A 273 -4.94 0.78 -11.12
CA TRP A 273 -4.41 1.99 -11.76
C TRP A 273 -4.60 3.19 -10.85
N ALA A 274 -3.96 4.31 -11.17
CA ALA A 274 -4.12 5.56 -10.44
C ALA A 274 -4.34 6.71 -11.41
N LYS A 275 -5.15 7.69 -11.01
CA LYS A 275 -5.38 8.96 -11.72
C LYS A 275 -5.29 10.12 -10.72
N GLN A 276 -4.94 11.31 -11.21
CA GLN A 276 -5.05 12.53 -10.43
C GLN A 276 -6.48 13.07 -10.52
N GLU A 277 -7.10 13.34 -9.38
CA GLU A 277 -8.46 13.88 -9.26
C GLU A 277 -8.50 14.98 -8.21
N ASN A 278 -8.91 16.18 -8.60
CA ASN A 278 -9.10 17.31 -7.68
C ASN A 278 -7.91 17.56 -6.72
N GLY A 279 -6.69 17.39 -7.23
CA GLY A 279 -5.44 17.57 -6.47
C GLY A 279 -5.09 16.42 -5.53
N ARG A 280 -5.72 15.25 -5.69
CA ARG A 280 -5.41 14.01 -4.96
C ARG A 280 -5.16 12.87 -5.91
N THR A 281 -4.36 11.90 -5.47
CA THR A 281 -4.24 10.63 -6.19
C THR A 281 -5.42 9.73 -5.84
N ALA A 282 -6.27 9.47 -6.84
CA ALA A 282 -7.31 8.47 -6.80
C ALA A 282 -6.73 7.16 -7.32
N HIS A 283 -6.81 6.11 -6.51
CA HIS A 283 -6.35 4.79 -6.90
C HIS A 283 -7.55 3.88 -7.06
N PHE A 284 -7.50 3.08 -8.10
CA PHE A 284 -8.60 2.25 -8.55
C PHE A 284 -8.20 0.79 -8.54
N VAL A 285 -9.12 -0.06 -8.11
CA VAL A 285 -8.97 -1.51 -8.13
C VAL A 285 -10.24 -2.11 -8.71
N LEU A 286 -10.06 -2.85 -9.79
CA LEU A 286 -11.06 -3.72 -10.36
C LEU A 286 -10.70 -5.16 -10.01
N SER A 287 -11.44 -5.81 -9.12
CA SER A 287 -11.16 -7.17 -8.69
C SER A 287 -12.33 -8.12 -8.88
N SER A 288 -12.02 -9.41 -9.00
CA SER A 288 -12.99 -10.48 -9.08
C SER A 288 -12.36 -11.83 -8.74
N THR A 289 -13.15 -12.70 -8.11
CA THR A 289 -12.82 -14.12 -7.93
C THR A 289 -13.42 -15.00 -9.04
N THR A 290 -14.44 -14.50 -9.76
CA THR A 290 -15.24 -15.25 -10.73
C THR A 290 -14.96 -14.86 -12.19
N ALA A 291 -14.61 -13.61 -12.45
CA ALA A 291 -14.27 -13.13 -13.78
C ALA A 291 -12.84 -13.51 -14.18
N SER A 292 -12.63 -13.72 -15.48
CA SER A 292 -11.31 -14.02 -16.04
C SER A 292 -10.45 -12.75 -16.17
N LYS A 293 -9.12 -12.92 -16.34
CA LYS A 293 -8.21 -11.79 -16.65
C LYS A 293 -8.67 -11.00 -17.88
N ASN A 294 -9.09 -11.70 -18.94
CA ASN A 294 -9.52 -11.07 -20.19
C ASN A 294 -10.79 -10.25 -19.99
N GLU A 295 -11.70 -10.73 -19.15
CA GLU A 295 -12.94 -10.02 -18.83
C GLU A 295 -12.64 -8.73 -18.04
N LEU A 296 -11.78 -8.81 -17.03
CA LEU A 296 -11.33 -7.62 -16.29
C LEU A 296 -10.64 -6.60 -17.22
N LEU A 297 -9.84 -7.04 -18.19
CA LEU A 297 -9.22 -6.16 -19.18
C LEU A 297 -10.25 -5.52 -20.13
N LYS A 298 -11.31 -6.25 -20.53
CA LYS A 298 -12.41 -5.71 -21.35
C LYS A 298 -13.17 -4.63 -20.57
N ILE A 299 -13.48 -4.89 -19.31
CA ILE A 299 -14.12 -3.94 -18.41
C ILE A 299 -13.25 -2.70 -18.20
N ALA A 300 -11.96 -2.88 -17.88
CA ALA A 300 -11.04 -1.76 -17.66
C ALA A 300 -10.89 -0.90 -18.92
N LYS A 301 -10.87 -1.50 -20.12
CA LYS A 301 -10.90 -0.75 -21.39
C LYS A 301 -12.15 0.12 -21.49
N ASN A 302 -13.33 -0.39 -21.13
CA ASN A 302 -14.56 0.40 -21.16
C ASN A 302 -14.47 1.60 -20.19
N ILE A 303 -14.06 1.36 -18.95
CA ILE A 303 -13.91 2.40 -17.91
C ILE A 303 -12.90 3.49 -18.32
N LEU A 304 -11.82 3.10 -19.00
CA LEU A 304 -10.72 4.00 -19.36
C LEU A 304 -10.86 4.59 -20.77
N SER A 305 -11.94 4.32 -21.50
CA SER A 305 -12.19 4.88 -22.85
C SER A 305 -12.89 6.23 -22.83
N ASP A 306 -13.43 6.61 -21.69
CA ASP A 306 -13.99 7.93 -21.39
C ASP A 306 -12.92 8.87 -20.80
#